data_AF-A0A2D4HS88-F1
#
_entry.id   AF-A0A2D4HS88-F1
#
_cell.length_a   1.000
_cell.length_b   1.000
_cell.length_c   1.000
_cell.angle_alpha   90.00
_cell.angle_beta   90.00
_cell.angle_gamma   90.00
#
_symmetry.space_group_name_H-M   'P 1'
#
loop_
_entity.id
_entity.type
_entity.pdbx_description
1 polymer ?
#
loop_
_entity_poly.entity_id
_entity_poly.type
_entity_poly.pdbx_seq_one_letter_code
_entity_poly.pdbx_strand_id
1 'polypeptide(L)'
;MASLKRPGILKDLKTMGSVSLFIFFITLLVLSRQNEYYCRLDFLWKNKFKKEREEIETMENLNRLLLENVLPAHVAEHFLARNLKNEDLYHQSYDCVCVLFASIPDFKEFYTESDVNKEGLECLRLLNEIIADFDDLLSKPKFSGVEKIKTIGSTYMAATG
;
A
#
# COMPACT_ATOMS: atom_id res chain seq x y z
N MET A 1 -69.18 16.50 53.97
CA MET A 1 -67.71 16.44 54.14
C MET A 1 -67.07 16.82 52.81
N ALA A 2 -66.10 17.73 52.85
CA ALA A 2 -65.68 18.58 51.75
C ALA A 2 -65.08 17.83 50.54
N SER A 3 -65.50 18.22 49.33
CA SER A 3 -64.92 17.81 48.05
C SER A 3 -63.58 18.50 47.83
N LEU A 4 -62.52 17.71 47.71
CA LEU A 4 -61.14 18.12 47.50
C LEU A 4 -60.96 18.71 46.08
N LYS A 5 -60.91 20.05 45.95
CA LYS A 5 -60.65 20.72 44.67
C LYS A 5 -59.14 20.94 44.49
N ARG A 6 -58.45 19.99 43.83
CA ARG A 6 -57.06 20.20 43.41
C ARG A 6 -57.04 21.29 42.33
N PRO A 7 -56.31 22.41 42.49
CA PRO A 7 -56.14 23.37 41.40
C PRO A 7 -55.13 22.78 40.41
N GLY A 8 -55.65 22.28 39.28
CA GLY A 8 -54.84 21.89 38.15
C GLY A 8 -54.10 23.11 37.59
N ILE A 9 -52.83 22.92 37.25
CA ILE A 9 -51.84 23.90 36.76
C ILE A 9 -52.22 24.48 35.36
N LEU A 10 -53.48 24.33 34.93
CA LEU A 10 -53.95 24.40 33.55
C LEU A 10 -54.81 25.64 33.22
N LYS A 11 -54.81 26.69 34.04
CA LYS A 11 -55.81 27.76 33.92
C LYS A 11 -55.36 29.10 33.34
N ASP A 12 -54.07 29.35 33.14
CA ASP A 12 -53.60 30.62 32.54
C ASP A 12 -52.88 30.39 31.20
N LEU A 13 -53.51 30.82 30.10
CA LEU A 13 -52.96 30.71 28.73
C LEU A 13 -51.55 31.35 28.61
N LYS A 14 -51.31 32.43 29.38
CA LYS A 14 -50.01 33.11 29.44
C LYS A 14 -48.92 32.25 30.11
N THR A 15 -49.24 31.52 31.18
CA THR A 15 -48.27 30.66 31.87
C THR A 15 -47.97 29.42 31.03
N MET A 16 -48.97 28.84 30.35
CA MET A 16 -48.77 27.72 29.43
C MET A 16 -47.93 28.10 28.20
N GLY A 17 -48.15 29.29 27.63
CA GLY A 17 -47.33 29.81 26.52
C GLY A 17 -45.88 30.02 26.94
N SER A 18 -45.64 30.60 28.11
CA SER A 18 -44.29 30.81 28.67
C SER A 18 -43.55 29.48 28.90
N VAL A 19 -44.21 28.49 29.49
CA VAL A 19 -43.64 27.14 29.70
C VAL A 19 -43.31 26.47 28.36
N SER A 20 -44.19 26.58 27.36
CA SER A 20 -43.97 25.99 26.03
C SER A 20 -42.78 26.63 25.30
N LEU A 21 -42.62 27.96 25.38
CA LEU A 21 -41.46 28.67 24.82
C LEU A 21 -40.16 28.28 25.52
N PHE A 22 -40.19 28.08 26.84
CA PHE A 22 -39.02 27.64 27.59
C PHE A 22 -38.58 26.23 27.18
N ILE A 23 -39.53 25.29 27.04
CA ILE A 23 -39.25 23.94 26.56
C ILE A 23 -38.67 23.99 25.14
N PHE A 24 -39.29 24.75 24.24
CA PHE A 24 -38.80 24.91 22.86
C PHE A 24 -37.38 25.47 22.80
N PHE A 25 -37.08 26.49 23.63
CA PHE A 25 -35.74 27.06 23.72
C PHE A 25 -34.71 26.03 24.21
N ILE A 26 -35.03 25.25 25.24
CA ILE A 26 -34.16 24.17 25.71
C ILE A 26 -33.95 23.11 24.63
N THR A 27 -35.00 22.72 23.89
CA THR A 27 -34.86 21.78 22.77
C THR A 27 -33.94 22.31 21.67
N LEU A 28 -34.05 23.59 21.31
CA LEU A 28 -33.15 24.22 20.34
C LEU A 28 -31.69 24.23 20.81
N LEU A 29 -31.45 24.47 22.11
CA LEU A 29 -30.11 24.40 22.68
C LEU A 29 -29.53 22.98 22.61
N VAL A 30 -30.33 21.96 22.94
CA VAL A 30 -29.92 20.56 22.84
C VAL A 30 -29.63 20.17 21.39
N LEU A 31 -30.49 20.56 20.44
CA LEU A 31 -30.31 20.27 19.02
C LEU A 31 -29.05 20.96 18.47
N SER A 32 -28.81 22.22 18.86
CA SER A 32 -27.60 22.96 18.49
C SER A 32 -26.33 22.26 18.96
N ARG A 33 -26.32 21.78 20.22
CA ARG A 33 -25.20 21.03 20.79
C ARG A 33 -25.00 19.67 20.12
N GLN A 34 -26.08 18.94 19.85
CA GLN A 34 -26.01 17.68 19.12
C GLN A 34 -25.45 17.87 17.71
N ASN A 35 -25.91 18.88 16.99
CA ASN A 35 -25.42 19.16 15.64
C ASN A 35 -23.92 19.47 15.65
N GLU A 36 -23.45 20.30 16.59
CA GLU A 36 -22.02 20.58 16.75
C GLU A 36 -21.21 19.31 17.04
N TYR A 37 -21.72 18.44 17.91
CA TYR A 37 -21.10 17.16 18.23
C TYR A 37 -21.02 16.24 17.00
N TYR A 38 -22.11 16.09 16.24
CA TYR A 38 -22.13 15.29 15.02
C TYR A 38 -21.20 15.83 13.95
N CYS A 39 -21.12 17.16 13.76
CA CYS A 39 -20.17 17.77 12.82
C CYS A 39 -18.72 17.47 13.21
N ARG A 40 -18.38 17.55 14.50
CA ARG A 40 -17.02 17.21 14.98
C ARG A 40 -16.71 15.74 14.79
N LEU A 41 -17.66 14.86 15.08
CA LEU A 41 -17.49 13.43 14.83
C LEU A 41 -17.29 13.15 13.34
N ASP A 42 -18.14 13.70 12.47
CA ASP A 42 -18.02 13.52 11.01
C ASP A 42 -16.65 13.99 10.50
N PHE A 43 -16.15 15.13 11.00
CA PHE A 43 -14.80 15.59 10.69
C PHE A 43 -13.72 14.59 11.14
N LEU A 44 -13.80 14.08 12.37
CA LEU A 44 -12.84 13.11 12.90
C LEU A 44 -12.87 11.80 12.11
N TRP A 45 -14.06 11.30 11.77
CA TRP A 45 -14.23 10.10 10.96
C TRP A 45 -13.64 10.30 9.56
N LYS A 46 -13.98 11.41 8.89
CA LYS A 46 -13.42 11.74 7.58
C LYS A 46 -11.90 11.82 7.61
N ASN A 47 -11.32 12.44 8.64
CA ASN A 47 -9.87 12.53 8.79
C ASN A 47 -9.23 11.15 9.03
N LYS A 48 -9.85 10.31 9.86
CA LYS A 48 -9.39 8.94 10.12
C LYS A 48 -9.45 8.08 8.86
N PHE A 49 -10.57 8.09 8.14
CA PHE A 49 -10.72 7.37 6.87
C PHE A 49 -9.73 7.87 5.82
N LYS A 50 -9.47 9.18 5.75
CA LYS A 50 -8.47 9.72 4.83
C LYS A 50 -7.07 9.18 5.14
N LYS A 51 -6.67 9.19 6.42
CA LYS A 51 -5.37 8.65 6.85
C LYS A 51 -5.24 7.15 6.58
N GLU A 52 -6.27 6.38 6.92
CA GLU A 52 -6.31 4.94 6.64
C GLU A 52 -6.24 4.66 5.13
N ARG A 53 -6.91 5.47 4.30
CA ARG A 53 -6.84 5.35 2.84
C ARG A 53 -5.44 5.64 2.29
N GLU A 54 -4.78 6.70 2.77
CA GLU A 54 -3.41 7.03 2.40
C GLU A 54 -2.42 5.92 2.83
N GLU A 55 -2.61 5.33 4.02
CA GLU A 55 -1.81 4.20 4.51
C GLU A 55 -2.03 2.93 3.66
N ILE A 56 -3.28 2.61 3.28
CA ILE A 56 -3.59 1.48 2.40
C ILE A 56 -2.95 1.67 1.02
N GLU A 57 -3.09 2.86 0.42
CA GLU A 57 -2.52 3.17 -0.90
C GLU A 57 -0.98 3.08 -0.91
N THR A 58 -0.33 3.58 0.14
CA THR A 58 1.13 3.45 0.28
C THR A 58 1.56 1.99 0.45
N MET A 59 0.85 1.21 1.24
CA MET A 59 1.13 -0.22 1.43
C MET A 59 0.93 -1.03 0.14
N GLU A 60 -0.15 -0.77 -0.61
CA GLU A 60 -0.42 -1.40 -1.90
C GLU A 60 0.69 -1.09 -2.92
N ASN A 61 1.13 0.16 -3.00
CA ASN A 61 2.23 0.55 -3.88
C ASN A 61 3.55 -0.12 -3.50
N LEU A 62 3.86 -0.21 -2.20
CA LEU A 62 5.05 -0.93 -1.73
C LEU A 62 4.99 -2.42 -2.04
N ASN A 63 3.85 -3.08 -1.81
CA ASN A 63 3.66 -4.49 -2.12
C ASN A 63 3.81 -4.74 -3.63
N ARG A 64 3.28 -3.86 -4.46
CA ARG A 64 3.42 -3.95 -5.92
C ARG A 64 4.88 -3.85 -6.35
N LEU A 65 5.62 -2.85 -5.85
CA LEU A 65 7.04 -2.69 -6.14
C LEU A 65 7.86 -3.91 -5.69
N LEU A 66 7.57 -4.47 -4.52
CA LEU A 66 8.25 -5.68 -4.04
C LEU A 66 7.94 -6.88 -4.93
N LEU A 67 6.70 -7.04 -5.38
CA LEU A 67 6.31 -8.14 -6.26
C LEU A 67 6.96 -8.01 -7.64
N GLU A 68 6.97 -6.82 -8.24
CA GLU A 68 7.61 -6.58 -9.55
C GLU A 68 9.13 -6.77 -9.50
N ASN A 69 9.78 -6.65 -8.33
CA ASN A 69 11.20 -6.97 -8.18
C ASN A 69 11.51 -8.48 -8.08
N VAL A 70 10.51 -9.30 -7.75
CA VAL A 70 10.68 -10.75 -7.54
C VAL A 70 10.10 -11.56 -8.69
N LEU A 71 9.04 -11.06 -9.31
CA LEU A 71 8.28 -11.71 -10.36
C LEU A 71 8.18 -10.82 -11.58
N PRO A 72 8.19 -11.41 -12.80
CA PRO A 72 7.77 -10.72 -14.00
C PRO A 72 6.41 -10.04 -13.83
N ALA A 73 6.24 -8.85 -14.42
CA ALA A 73 5.01 -8.05 -14.27
C ALA A 73 3.73 -8.83 -14.61
N HIS A 74 3.76 -9.61 -15.70
CA HIS A 74 2.63 -10.44 -16.13
C HIS A 74 2.29 -11.58 -15.15
N VAL A 75 3.29 -12.09 -14.44
CA VAL A 75 3.10 -13.13 -13.41
C VAL A 75 2.57 -12.50 -12.12
N ALA A 76 3.07 -11.33 -11.75
CA ALA A 76 2.60 -10.60 -10.57
C ALA A 76 1.09 -10.31 -10.64
N GLU A 77 0.59 -9.89 -11.81
CA GLU A 77 -0.85 -9.68 -12.04
C GLU A 77 -1.67 -10.97 -11.84
N HIS A 78 -1.16 -12.13 -12.27
CA HIS A 78 -1.85 -13.41 -12.07
C HIS A 78 -2.04 -13.74 -10.58
N PHE A 79 -1.05 -13.46 -9.74
CA PHE A 79 -1.13 -13.69 -8.30
C PHE A 79 -1.95 -12.63 -7.56
N LEU A 80 -1.97 -11.39 -8.04
CA LEU A 80 -2.79 -10.31 -7.46
C LEU A 80 -4.28 -10.42 -7.83
N ALA A 81 -4.60 -10.87 -9.04
CA ALA A 81 -5.97 -10.91 -9.56
C ALA A 81 -6.81 -12.07 -9.02
N ARG A 82 -6.17 -13.13 -8.51
CA ARG A 82 -6.87 -14.30 -7.98
C ARG A 82 -6.58 -14.46 -6.50
N ASN A 83 -7.63 -14.70 -5.71
CA ASN A 83 -7.52 -15.26 -4.34
C ASN A 83 -7.06 -16.73 -4.40
N LEU A 84 -5.95 -17.00 -5.11
CA LEU A 84 -5.34 -18.33 -5.15
C LEU A 84 -4.87 -18.67 -3.74
N LYS A 85 -5.23 -19.86 -3.28
CA LYS A 85 -4.63 -20.41 -2.06
C LYS A 85 -3.14 -20.61 -2.35
N ASN A 86 -2.29 -20.36 -1.37
CA ASN A 86 -0.82 -20.29 -1.44
C ASN A 86 -0.05 -21.51 -2.02
N GLU A 87 -0.71 -22.49 -2.65
CA GLU A 87 -0.09 -23.76 -3.08
C GLU A 87 -0.10 -24.03 -4.59
N ASP A 88 -0.72 -23.18 -5.41
CA ASP A 88 -0.76 -23.42 -6.85
C ASP A 88 0.52 -22.90 -7.56
N LEU A 89 1.32 -23.82 -8.10
CA LEU A 89 2.51 -23.49 -8.90
C LEU A 89 2.11 -22.83 -10.24
N TYR A 90 2.77 -21.72 -10.59
CA TYR A 90 2.61 -21.06 -11.88
C TYR A 90 3.57 -21.63 -12.93
N HIS A 91 3.05 -21.96 -14.11
CA HIS A 91 3.87 -22.30 -15.28
C HIS A 91 3.14 -21.92 -16.58
N GLN A 92 3.92 -21.56 -17.61
CA GLN A 92 3.42 -21.25 -18.94
C GLN A 92 4.43 -21.73 -20.00
N SER A 93 3.93 -22.31 -21.09
CA SER A 93 4.75 -22.77 -22.21
C SER A 93 4.84 -21.69 -23.28
N TYR A 94 6.02 -21.57 -23.90
CA TYR A 94 6.32 -20.58 -24.94
C TYR A 94 6.95 -21.29 -26.14
N ASP A 95 6.46 -21.01 -27.35
CA ASP A 95 6.92 -21.67 -28.58
C ASP A 95 8.25 -21.11 -29.11
N CYS A 96 8.53 -19.83 -28.86
CA CYS A 96 9.69 -19.12 -29.39
C CYS A 96 10.29 -18.21 -28.33
N VAL A 97 11.45 -18.59 -27.80
CA VAL A 97 12.19 -17.82 -26.80
C VAL A 97 13.67 -17.75 -27.17
N CYS A 98 14.34 -16.70 -26.72
CA CYS A 98 15.79 -16.54 -26.79
C CYS A 98 16.33 -16.39 -25.36
N VAL A 99 17.44 -17.08 -25.07
CA VAL A 99 18.10 -17.05 -23.76
C VAL A 99 19.55 -16.62 -23.93
N LEU A 100 19.97 -15.65 -23.11
CA LEU A 100 21.32 -15.11 -23.06
C LEU A 100 22.04 -15.56 -21.79
N PHE A 101 23.29 -16.00 -21.94
CA PHE A 101 24.23 -16.20 -20.86
C PHE A 101 25.47 -15.34 -21.14
N ALA A 102 25.79 -14.42 -20.24
CA ALA A 102 26.99 -13.60 -20.30
C ALA A 102 27.80 -13.82 -19.03
N SER A 103 29.02 -14.34 -19.13
CA SER A 103 29.86 -14.66 -17.97
C SER A 103 31.22 -13.99 -18.08
N ILE A 104 31.71 -13.45 -16.96
CA ILE A 104 33.09 -12.98 -16.86
C ILE A 104 33.98 -14.21 -16.62
N PRO A 105 34.89 -14.55 -17.55
CA PRO A 105 35.83 -15.66 -17.37
C PRO A 105 36.80 -15.35 -16.23
N ASP A 106 37.27 -16.39 -15.56
CA ASP A 106 38.33 -16.35 -14.54
C ASP A 106 38.10 -15.38 -13.36
N PHE A 107 36.86 -14.92 -13.16
CA PHE A 107 36.50 -14.01 -12.07
C PHE A 107 36.83 -14.62 -10.69
N LYS A 108 36.66 -15.93 -10.54
CA LYS A 108 37.00 -16.65 -9.30
C LYS A 108 38.50 -16.67 -9.02
N GLU A 109 39.35 -16.68 -10.05
CA GLU A 109 40.80 -16.65 -9.89
C GLU A 109 41.32 -15.23 -9.61
N PHE A 110 40.64 -14.23 -10.18
CA PHE A 110 40.87 -12.82 -9.86
C PHE A 110 40.40 -12.45 -8.44
N TYR A 111 39.39 -13.15 -7.91
CA TYR A 111 38.88 -12.96 -6.57
C TYR A 111 39.85 -13.54 -5.51
N THR A 112 40.48 -12.67 -4.73
CA THR A 112 41.36 -13.05 -3.62
C THR A 112 40.91 -12.38 -2.32
N GLU A 113 40.45 -13.19 -1.38
CA GLU A 113 40.16 -12.78 0.00
C GLU A 113 41.48 -12.66 0.77
N SER A 114 42.04 -11.46 0.83
CA SER A 114 43.19 -11.16 1.69
C SER A 114 42.95 -9.82 2.40
N ASP A 115 43.52 -9.67 3.60
CA ASP A 115 43.44 -8.41 4.38
C ASP A 115 43.99 -7.21 3.58
N VAL A 116 44.98 -7.47 2.71
CA VAL A 116 45.56 -6.46 1.81
C VAL A 116 44.57 -6.03 0.72
N ASN A 117 43.66 -6.92 0.31
CA ASN A 117 42.66 -6.69 -0.74
C ASN A 117 41.27 -6.37 -0.18
N LYS A 118 41.18 -5.85 1.05
CA LYS A 118 39.91 -5.56 1.76
C LYS A 118 38.92 -6.74 1.71
N GLU A 119 39.41 -7.96 1.96
CA GLU A 119 38.58 -9.18 1.94
C GLU A 119 37.89 -9.45 0.58
N GLY A 120 38.46 -8.95 -0.53
CA GLY A 120 37.89 -9.12 -1.87
C GLY A 120 36.68 -8.24 -2.17
N LEU A 121 36.35 -7.28 -1.29
CA LEU A 121 35.19 -6.40 -1.43
C LEU A 121 35.25 -5.54 -2.71
N GLU A 122 36.43 -5.08 -3.11
CA GLU A 122 36.58 -4.28 -4.33
C GLU A 122 36.27 -5.09 -5.60
N CYS A 123 36.58 -6.38 -5.63
CA CYS A 123 36.22 -7.27 -6.73
C CYS A 123 34.70 -7.44 -6.83
N LEU A 124 34.01 -7.56 -5.69
CA LEU A 124 32.55 -7.62 -5.64
C LEU A 124 31.90 -6.29 -6.02
N ARG A 125 32.50 -5.16 -5.63
CA ARG A 125 32.05 -3.82 -6.04
C ARG A 125 32.13 -3.65 -7.54
N LEU A 126 33.25 -4.04 -8.16
CA LEU A 126 33.41 -4.02 -9.61
C LEU A 126 32.37 -4.90 -10.31
N LEU A 127 32.14 -6.12 -9.80
CA LEU A 127 31.11 -7.00 -10.35
C LEU A 127 29.72 -6.38 -10.24
N ASN A 128 29.40 -5.74 -9.11
CA ASN A 128 28.14 -5.05 -8.91
C ASN A 128 27.98 -3.85 -9.86
N GLU A 129 29.04 -3.09 -10.12
CA GLU A 129 29.04 -2.01 -11.12
C GLU A 129 28.75 -2.55 -12.52
N ILE A 130 29.40 -3.66 -12.92
CA ILE A 130 29.14 -4.29 -14.22
C ILE A 130 27.68 -4.79 -14.31
N ILE A 131 27.15 -5.42 -13.26
CA ILE A 131 25.75 -5.89 -13.23
C ILE A 131 24.79 -4.71 -13.30
N ALA A 132 25.07 -3.62 -12.59
CA ALA A 132 24.26 -2.40 -12.62
C ALA A 132 24.23 -1.79 -14.03
N ASP A 133 25.37 -1.76 -14.74
CA ASP A 133 25.42 -1.30 -16.13
C ASP A 133 24.55 -2.14 -17.07
N PHE A 134 24.48 -3.47 -16.86
CA PHE A 134 23.56 -4.35 -17.60
C PHE A 134 22.09 -4.07 -17.25
N ASP A 135 21.77 -3.85 -15.98
CA ASP A 135 20.40 -3.53 -15.54
C ASP A 135 19.95 -2.16 -16.09
N ASP A 136 20.84 -1.17 -16.11
CA ASP A 136 20.60 0.14 -16.74
C ASP A 136 20.40 0.02 -18.25
N LEU A 137 21.07 -0.92 -18.93
CA LEU A 137 20.82 -1.20 -20.34
C LEU A 137 19.41 -1.74 -20.56
N LEU A 138 18.93 -2.67 -19.71
CA LEU A 138 17.57 -3.22 -19.80
C LEU A 138 16.48 -2.18 -19.55
N SER A 139 16.76 -1.15 -18.75
CA SER A 139 15.82 -0.04 -18.50
C SER A 139 15.49 0.79 -19.76
N LYS A 140 16.29 0.68 -20.83
CA LYS A 140 16.10 1.47 -22.05
C LYS A 140 14.90 0.95 -22.85
N PRO A 141 14.09 1.84 -23.48
CA PRO A 141 12.89 1.43 -24.23
C PRO A 141 13.13 0.40 -25.33
N LYS A 142 14.35 0.37 -25.92
CA LYS A 142 14.73 -0.59 -26.96
C LYS A 142 14.80 -2.04 -26.44
N PHE A 143 15.05 -2.22 -25.15
CA PHE A 143 15.25 -3.53 -24.51
C PHE A 143 14.09 -3.92 -23.59
N SER A 144 12.94 -3.23 -23.69
CA SER A 144 11.76 -3.50 -22.85
C SER A 144 11.19 -4.91 -22.98
N GLY A 145 11.49 -5.63 -24.06
CA GLY A 145 11.11 -7.03 -24.26
C GLY A 145 12.14 -8.05 -23.74
N VAL A 146 13.24 -7.60 -23.15
CA VAL A 146 14.28 -8.47 -22.57
C VAL A 146 14.13 -8.45 -21.06
N GLU A 147 13.98 -9.63 -20.48
CA GLU A 147 13.75 -9.81 -19.05
C GLU A 147 14.95 -10.53 -18.41
N LYS A 148 15.47 -9.96 -17.32
CA LYS A 148 16.54 -10.58 -16.53
C LYS A 148 15.95 -11.76 -15.77
N ILE A 149 16.58 -12.93 -15.89
CA ILE A 149 16.17 -14.11 -15.13
C ILE A 149 16.82 -14.08 -13.74
N LYS A 150 18.16 -14.00 -13.71
CA LYS A 150 18.96 -13.95 -12.48
C LYS A 150 20.43 -13.70 -12.80
N THR A 151 21.19 -13.43 -11.75
CA THR A 151 22.64 -13.53 -11.74
C THR A 151 23.07 -14.76 -10.95
N ILE A 152 24.10 -15.47 -11.42
CA ILE A 152 24.73 -16.58 -10.70
C ILE A 152 26.24 -16.34 -10.72
N GLY A 153 26.81 -15.92 -9.60
CA GLY A 153 28.22 -15.54 -9.53
C GLY A 153 28.54 -14.43 -10.52
N SER A 154 29.49 -14.68 -11.44
CA SER A 154 29.86 -13.74 -12.51
C SER A 154 29.06 -13.92 -13.81
N THR A 155 28.01 -14.75 -13.80
CA THR A 155 27.14 -15.01 -14.97
C THR A 155 25.81 -14.26 -14.85
N TYR A 156 25.51 -13.44 -15.86
CA TYR A 156 24.24 -12.76 -16.07
C TYR A 156 23.35 -13.56 -17.02
N MET A 157 22.08 -13.78 -16.63
CA MET A 157 21.10 -14.53 -17.41
C MET A 157 19.89 -13.64 -17.74
N ALA A 158 19.52 -13.60 -19.02
CA ALA A 158 18.33 -12.89 -19.50
C ALA A 158 17.62 -13.70 -20.59
N ALA A 159 16.34 -13.42 -20.81
CA ALA A 159 15.56 -14.02 -21.88
C ALA A 159 14.65 -12.99 -22.56
N THR A 160 14.16 -13.33 -23.75
CA THR A 160 13.19 -12.54 -24.51
C THR A 160 12.36 -13.47 -25.41
N GLY A 161 11.18 -13.02 -25.80
CA GLY A 161 10.20 -13.82 -26.54
C GLY A 161 9.02 -14.22 -25.67
#